data_AF-W8EWX6-F1
#
_entry.id   AF-W8EWX6-F1
#
_cell.length_a   1.000
_cell.length_b   1.000
_cell.length_c   1.000
_cell.angle_alpha   90.00
_cell.angle_beta   90.00
_cell.angle_gamma   90.00
#
_symmetry.space_group_name_H-M   'P 1'
#
loop_
_entity.id
_entity.type
_entity.pdbx_description
1 polymer ?
#
loop_
_entity_poly.entity_id
_entity_poly.type
_entity_poly.pdbx_seq_one_letter_code
_entity_poly.pdbx_strand_id
1 'polypeptide(L)'
;MPASRTLPVLRFALGIWVLLLAPYVRAQTSFTDPAFPAVKATFTRNSVAQPAIIYDVVRQADGKYIIGGNFTAINGIAASRLARLEPDGTLDAAYTAVCRANGTVTSLALQPDGRLLVGGVFTELGGTERAYLGRLETSGVPDASFTPYTAPPNTGGEGVNKLLVQPDGQVLVCGRLNLRGAGFPEQYLTRLNGKDGHYDPSFQFTLPTPDTSPKTIALQPDGRVLVGGYGPSYRQAILLMRLHPNGTADNTFALVKSSFTSELNALAVDGAGRIYAGGMFNSNGPGNTFLRRYLPDGTLDTSFSYPIGGQTSVIYVQTLAVQPNGRLLVGHMVAERLMANGSLDTSFLSGINGAIQRYLVQPDGAIMVAGSFRAGPGATDAVSLVRVLDTNVLRVHTSVADARTTAWPVPTHDVLHLQLDAASGPQRVQLLDMLGKAIRTIEQPTAALSLPVVGLASGTYQLQIKYAKAGQVSRRIVLE
;
A
#
# COMPACT_ATOMS: atom_id res chain seq x y z
N MET A 1 30.08 18.28 87.98
CA MET A 1 28.91 17.38 88.07
C MET A 1 27.67 18.15 87.62
N PRO A 2 26.74 17.53 86.89
CA PRO A 2 26.31 18.03 85.58
C PRO A 2 25.01 18.86 85.62
N ALA A 3 24.87 19.78 84.67
CA ALA A 3 23.58 20.30 84.22
C ALA A 3 23.60 20.33 82.68
N SER A 4 22.86 19.40 82.09
CA SER A 4 22.75 19.16 80.66
C SER A 4 21.99 20.31 79.97
N ARG A 5 22.58 20.84 78.89
CA ARG A 5 21.97 21.82 78.00
C ARG A 5 20.95 21.13 77.10
N THR A 6 19.72 21.61 77.13
CA THR A 6 18.63 21.25 76.21
C THR A 6 18.76 22.02 74.90
N LEU A 7 18.74 21.30 73.77
CA LEU A 7 18.63 21.85 72.41
C LEU A 7 17.15 21.90 71.98
N PRO A 8 16.72 22.88 71.17
CA PRO A 8 15.32 23.03 70.77
C PRO A 8 14.91 22.01 69.69
N VAL A 9 13.70 21.48 69.85
CA VAL A 9 13.03 20.54 68.93
C VAL A 9 12.56 21.30 67.68
N LEU A 10 13.13 20.97 66.52
CA LEU A 10 12.63 21.40 65.21
C LEU A 10 11.41 20.53 64.84
N ARG A 11 10.23 21.14 64.76
CA ARG A 11 9.00 20.47 64.28
C ARG A 11 9.02 20.40 62.75
N PHE A 12 9.21 19.20 62.20
CA PHE A 12 8.92 18.94 60.79
C PHE A 12 7.41 18.68 60.62
N ALA A 13 6.72 19.60 59.94
CA ALA A 13 5.39 19.36 59.41
C ALA A 13 5.52 18.62 58.06
N LEU A 14 5.18 17.33 58.01
CA LEU A 14 4.98 16.62 56.75
C LEU A 14 3.63 17.04 56.16
N GLY A 15 3.66 17.92 55.16
CA GLY A 15 2.53 18.18 54.28
C GLY A 15 2.39 17.04 53.27
N ILE A 16 1.34 16.24 53.40
CA ILE A 16 0.95 15.21 52.42
C ILE A 16 0.32 15.92 51.22
N TRP A 17 1.05 16.01 50.11
CA TRP A 17 0.47 16.34 48.81
C TRP A 17 -0.14 15.07 48.20
N VAL A 18 -1.46 14.93 48.32
CA VAL A 18 -2.21 13.96 47.51
C VAL A 18 -2.30 14.53 46.08
N LEU A 19 -1.37 14.14 45.22
CA LEU A 19 -1.53 14.27 43.78
C LEU A 19 -2.64 13.30 43.35
N LEU A 20 -3.84 13.83 43.11
CA LEU A 20 -4.91 13.15 42.39
C LEU A 20 -4.42 12.88 40.96
N LEU A 21 -3.74 11.75 40.77
CA LEU A 21 -3.59 11.10 39.48
C LEU A 21 -4.99 10.66 39.06
N ALA A 22 -5.71 11.53 38.35
CA ALA A 22 -6.83 11.08 37.54
C ALA A 22 -6.29 9.99 36.61
N PRO A 23 -6.79 8.75 36.65
CA PRO A 23 -6.48 7.81 35.60
C PRO A 23 -7.09 8.37 34.33
N TYR A 24 -6.28 8.99 33.48
CA TYR A 24 -6.57 9.07 32.05
C TYR A 24 -6.47 7.66 31.47
N VAL A 25 -7.32 6.75 31.93
CA VAL A 25 -7.73 5.60 31.14
C VAL A 25 -8.81 6.15 30.23
N ARG A 26 -8.39 6.82 29.15
CA ARG A 26 -9.17 6.66 27.93
C ARG A 26 -8.89 5.23 27.50
N ALA A 27 -9.83 4.33 27.79
CA ALA A 27 -9.90 3.07 27.09
C ALA A 27 -9.98 3.42 25.60
N GLN A 28 -8.88 3.27 24.87
CA GLN A 28 -8.88 3.38 23.42
C GLN A 28 -9.63 2.14 22.92
N THR A 29 -10.93 2.30 22.73
CA THR A 29 -11.81 1.28 22.16
C THR A 29 -11.36 1.03 20.73
N SER A 30 -10.58 -0.05 20.56
CA SER A 30 -10.07 -0.63 19.31
C SER A 30 -9.59 0.35 18.22
N PHE A 31 -8.27 0.41 18.03
CA PHE A 31 -7.66 1.03 16.84
C PHE A 31 -8.06 0.36 15.51
N THR A 32 -8.44 -0.91 15.58
CA THR A 32 -9.05 -1.64 14.46
C THR A 32 -10.49 -1.21 14.27
N ASP A 33 -10.92 -1.14 13.02
CA ASP A 33 -12.28 -0.80 12.65
C ASP A 33 -13.28 -1.87 13.12
N PRO A 34 -14.24 -1.54 14.00
CA PRO A 34 -15.26 -2.51 14.43
C PRO A 34 -16.22 -2.93 13.31
N ALA A 35 -16.34 -2.14 12.22
CA ALA A 35 -17.15 -2.49 11.06
C ALA A 35 -16.45 -3.46 10.10
N PHE A 36 -15.19 -3.80 10.37
CA PHE A 36 -14.41 -4.75 9.59
C PHE A 36 -13.81 -5.80 10.53
N PRO A 37 -14.48 -6.94 10.73
CA PRO A 37 -13.96 -8.00 11.58
C PRO A 37 -12.57 -8.44 11.14
N ALA A 38 -11.68 -8.67 12.10
CA ALA A 38 -10.33 -9.15 11.80
C ALA A 38 -10.41 -10.49 11.06
N VAL A 39 -9.73 -10.58 9.93
CA VAL A 39 -9.72 -11.80 9.11
C VAL A 39 -8.63 -12.73 9.61
N LYS A 40 -8.99 -13.98 9.87
CA LYS A 40 -8.08 -15.06 10.25
C LYS A 40 -7.84 -15.96 9.05
N ALA A 41 -6.66 -15.89 8.45
CA ALA A 41 -6.25 -16.83 7.43
C ALA A 41 -5.52 -18.01 8.09
N THR A 42 -5.83 -19.24 7.68
CA THR A 42 -5.17 -20.44 8.19
C THR A 42 -4.68 -21.34 7.07
N PHE A 43 -3.58 -22.05 7.33
CA PHE A 43 -3.05 -23.10 6.49
C PHE A 43 -3.05 -24.42 7.25
N THR A 44 -3.55 -25.48 6.64
CA THR A 44 -3.60 -26.80 7.26
C THR A 44 -2.32 -27.57 6.98
N ARG A 45 -1.57 -27.91 8.03
CA ARG A 45 -0.40 -28.79 7.98
C ARG A 45 -0.65 -29.99 8.89
N ASN A 46 -0.54 -31.21 8.36
CA ASN A 46 -0.80 -32.45 9.11
C ASN A 46 -2.16 -32.44 9.83
N SER A 47 -3.21 -31.99 9.14
CA SER A 47 -4.57 -31.82 9.67
C SER A 47 -4.73 -30.80 10.81
N VAL A 48 -3.70 -30.00 11.11
CA VAL A 48 -3.74 -28.92 12.10
C VAL A 48 -3.77 -27.58 11.39
N ALA A 49 -4.76 -26.76 11.71
CA ALA A 49 -4.83 -25.38 11.23
C ALA A 49 -3.79 -24.52 11.96
N GLN A 50 -2.94 -23.85 11.19
CA GLN A 50 -1.94 -22.90 11.67
C GLN A 50 -2.21 -21.51 11.07
N PRO A 51 -1.80 -20.41 11.72
CA PRO A 51 -1.88 -19.08 11.13
C PRO A 51 -1.19 -19.04 9.76
N ALA A 52 -1.88 -18.48 8.76
CA ALA A 52 -1.35 -18.25 7.43
C ALA A 52 -1.08 -16.76 7.21
N ILE A 53 -0.26 -16.50 6.20
CA ILE A 53 0.17 -15.18 5.79
C ILE A 53 -0.65 -14.74 4.57
N ILE A 54 -1.25 -13.56 4.65
CA ILE A 54 -1.71 -12.82 3.47
C ILE A 54 -0.56 -11.96 2.98
N TYR A 55 -0.10 -12.20 1.75
CA TYR A 55 1.04 -11.50 1.15
C TYR A 55 0.63 -10.22 0.41
N ASP A 56 -0.54 -10.19 -0.21
CA ASP A 56 -1.03 -9.01 -0.92
C ASP A 56 -2.54 -8.83 -0.77
N VAL A 57 -2.97 -7.58 -0.90
CA VAL A 57 -4.37 -7.16 -0.86
C VAL A 57 -4.58 -6.01 -1.83
N VAL A 58 -5.66 -6.08 -2.61
CA VAL A 58 -6.12 -5.01 -3.51
C VAL A 58 -7.59 -4.70 -3.24
N ARG A 59 -7.99 -3.45 -3.47
CA ARG A 59 -9.38 -2.99 -3.33
C ARG A 59 -9.99 -2.74 -4.71
N GLN A 60 -11.12 -3.37 -4.97
CA GLN A 60 -11.90 -3.16 -6.19
C GLN A 60 -12.70 -1.84 -6.12
N ALA A 61 -13.21 -1.38 -7.27
CA ALA A 61 -13.95 -0.13 -7.36
C ALA A 61 -15.23 -0.15 -6.51
N ASP A 62 -15.89 -1.31 -6.41
CA ASP A 62 -17.10 -1.54 -5.59
C ASP A 62 -16.82 -1.63 -4.08
N GLY A 63 -15.56 -1.48 -3.66
CA GLY A 63 -15.15 -1.54 -2.26
C GLY A 63 -14.85 -2.93 -1.73
N LYS A 64 -15.02 -4.00 -2.52
CA LYS A 64 -14.56 -5.34 -2.18
C LYS A 64 -13.05 -5.42 -2.16
N TYR A 65 -12.52 -6.44 -1.48
CA TYR A 65 -11.07 -6.68 -1.39
C TYR A 65 -10.73 -8.05 -1.95
N ILE A 66 -9.62 -8.17 -2.67
CA ILE A 66 -9.07 -9.47 -3.05
C ILE A 66 -7.76 -9.67 -2.30
N ILE A 67 -7.62 -10.82 -1.66
CA ILE A 67 -6.47 -11.20 -0.84
C ILE A 67 -5.77 -12.42 -1.41
N GLY A 68 -4.44 -12.37 -1.46
CA GLY A 68 -3.57 -13.45 -1.91
C GLY A 68 -2.59 -13.86 -0.82
N GLY A 69 -2.36 -15.16 -0.65
CA GLY A 69 -1.52 -15.67 0.43
C GLY A 69 -1.18 -17.15 0.34
N ASN A 70 -0.73 -17.72 1.47
CA ASN A 70 -0.47 -19.17 1.60
C ASN A 70 -1.58 -19.92 2.38
N PHE A 71 -2.79 -19.36 2.48
CA PHE A 71 -3.90 -19.91 3.27
C PHE A 71 -4.71 -20.98 2.51
N THR A 72 -5.27 -21.94 3.27
CA THR A 72 -6.29 -22.91 2.81
C THR A 72 -7.69 -22.60 3.35
N ALA A 73 -7.81 -21.66 4.29
CA ALA A 73 -9.09 -21.18 4.77
C ALA A 73 -9.02 -19.72 5.23
N ILE A 74 -10.16 -19.04 5.15
CA ILE A 74 -10.41 -17.70 5.67
C ILE A 74 -11.59 -17.79 6.64
N ASN A 75 -11.37 -17.38 7.90
CA ASN A 75 -12.38 -17.44 8.97
C ASN A 75 -13.03 -18.83 9.11
N GLY A 76 -12.25 -19.90 8.89
CA GLY A 76 -12.72 -21.29 8.95
C GLY A 76 -13.42 -21.79 7.67
N ILE A 77 -13.68 -20.92 6.69
CA ILE A 77 -14.27 -21.31 5.41
C ILE A 77 -13.15 -21.62 4.41
N ALA A 78 -13.30 -22.72 3.65
CA ALA A 78 -12.31 -23.15 2.67
C ALA A 78 -12.04 -22.05 1.62
N ALA A 79 -10.77 -21.74 1.42
CA ALA A 79 -10.32 -20.75 0.44
C ALA A 79 -8.87 -21.07 0.06
N SER A 80 -8.61 -21.31 -1.21
CA SER A 80 -7.29 -21.79 -1.66
C SER A 80 -6.46 -20.65 -2.23
N ARG A 81 -5.63 -20.05 -1.37
CA ARG A 81 -4.55 -19.09 -1.71
C ARG A 81 -4.99 -17.74 -2.29
N LEU A 82 -6.23 -17.64 -2.78
CA LEU A 82 -6.86 -16.43 -3.28
C LEU A 82 -8.31 -16.40 -2.78
N ALA A 83 -8.77 -15.25 -2.32
CA ALA A 83 -10.15 -15.05 -1.87
C ALA A 83 -10.60 -13.60 -2.10
N ARG A 84 -11.92 -13.40 -2.24
CA ARG A 84 -12.53 -12.07 -2.22
C ARG A 84 -13.30 -11.87 -0.92
N LEU A 85 -13.20 -10.66 -0.38
CA LEU A 85 -13.94 -10.18 0.77
C LEU A 85 -14.93 -9.11 0.34
N GLU A 86 -16.08 -9.10 0.98
CA GLU A 86 -17.03 -8.00 0.94
C GLU A 86 -16.43 -6.72 1.56
N PRO A 87 -17.04 -5.53 1.35
CA PRO A 87 -16.50 -4.28 1.88
C PRO A 87 -16.38 -4.25 3.41
N ASP A 88 -17.19 -5.06 4.11
CA ASP A 88 -17.17 -5.25 5.56
C ASP A 88 -16.15 -6.30 6.04
N GLY A 89 -15.39 -6.94 5.13
CA GLY A 89 -14.38 -7.93 5.46
C GLY A 89 -14.91 -9.36 5.61
N THR A 90 -16.21 -9.59 5.45
CA THR A 90 -16.77 -10.94 5.36
C THR A 90 -16.38 -11.60 4.02
N LEU A 91 -16.40 -12.94 3.96
CA LEU A 91 -15.95 -13.68 2.78
C LEU A 91 -17.03 -13.67 1.69
N ASP A 92 -16.68 -13.25 0.48
CA ASP A 92 -17.48 -13.50 -0.71
C ASP A 92 -17.23 -14.95 -1.16
N ALA A 93 -18.05 -15.87 -0.66
CA ALA A 93 -17.91 -17.29 -0.89
C ALA A 93 -18.10 -17.68 -2.37
N ALA A 94 -18.97 -16.97 -3.11
CA ALA A 94 -19.28 -17.29 -4.50
C ALA A 94 -18.08 -17.00 -5.41
N TYR A 95 -17.46 -15.83 -5.25
CA TYR A 95 -16.24 -15.49 -5.99
C TYR A 95 -15.05 -16.35 -5.54
N THR A 96 -14.91 -16.56 -4.23
CA THR A 96 -13.80 -17.33 -3.66
C THR A 96 -13.79 -18.78 -4.14
N ALA A 97 -14.96 -19.36 -4.40
CA ALA A 97 -15.07 -20.72 -4.93
C ALA A 97 -14.44 -20.88 -6.33
N VAL A 98 -14.45 -19.82 -7.15
CA VAL A 98 -13.98 -19.88 -8.54
C VAL A 98 -12.58 -19.33 -8.76
N CYS A 99 -12.08 -18.42 -7.92
CA CYS A 99 -10.79 -17.73 -8.14
C CYS A 99 -9.55 -18.48 -7.62
N ARG A 100 -9.71 -19.64 -6.98
CA ARG A 100 -8.68 -20.45 -6.29
C ARG A 100 -7.34 -20.62 -7.03
N ALA A 101 -6.24 -20.70 -6.30
CA ALA A 101 -4.92 -21.10 -6.83
C ALA A 101 -4.35 -22.30 -6.04
N ASN A 102 -3.58 -23.16 -6.71
CA ASN A 102 -3.00 -24.36 -6.08
C ASN A 102 -1.63 -24.11 -5.40
N GLY A 103 -1.07 -22.91 -5.55
CA GLY A 103 0.19 -22.48 -4.95
C GLY A 103 0.08 -21.09 -4.34
N THR A 104 1.10 -20.68 -3.59
CA THR A 104 1.11 -19.37 -2.91
C THR A 104 0.97 -18.23 -3.91
N VAL A 105 0.03 -17.33 -3.62
CA VAL A 105 -0.13 -16.05 -4.33
C VAL A 105 0.64 -14.98 -3.56
N THR A 106 1.57 -14.32 -4.24
CA THR A 106 2.51 -13.35 -3.66
C THR A 106 2.20 -11.92 -4.09
N SER A 107 1.57 -11.73 -5.25
CA SER A 107 1.25 -10.39 -5.76
C SER A 107 -0.06 -10.34 -6.52
N LEU A 108 -0.80 -9.25 -6.31
CA LEU A 108 -2.05 -8.92 -6.96
C LEU A 108 -1.96 -7.54 -7.59
N ALA A 109 -2.51 -7.38 -8.79
CA ALA A 109 -2.66 -6.06 -9.41
C ALA A 109 -3.99 -5.96 -10.16
N LEU A 110 -4.77 -4.92 -9.86
CA LEU A 110 -5.99 -4.61 -10.58
C LEU A 110 -5.67 -3.79 -11.83
N GLN A 111 -6.26 -4.17 -12.95
CA GLN A 111 -6.27 -3.36 -14.16
C GLN A 111 -7.41 -2.33 -14.11
N PRO A 112 -7.36 -1.24 -14.90
CA PRO A 112 -8.39 -0.21 -14.91
C PRO A 112 -9.80 -0.71 -15.26
N ASP A 113 -9.90 -1.83 -15.97
CA ASP A 113 -11.16 -2.49 -16.33
C ASP A 113 -11.71 -3.42 -15.23
N GLY A 114 -11.02 -3.52 -14.10
CA GLY A 114 -11.41 -4.34 -12.95
C GLY A 114 -10.94 -5.80 -13.02
N ARG A 115 -10.29 -6.23 -14.11
CA ARG A 115 -9.66 -7.55 -14.18
C ARG A 115 -8.45 -7.63 -13.25
N LEU A 116 -8.19 -8.82 -12.73
CA LEU A 116 -7.18 -9.05 -11.71
C LEU A 116 -6.02 -9.86 -12.27
N LEU A 117 -4.82 -9.29 -12.25
CA LEU A 117 -3.58 -10.04 -12.45
C LEU A 117 -3.16 -10.71 -11.14
N VAL A 118 -2.80 -11.98 -11.23
CA VAL A 118 -2.44 -12.85 -10.10
C VAL A 118 -1.05 -13.42 -10.37
N GLY A 119 -0.11 -13.16 -9.46
CA GLY A 119 1.26 -13.65 -9.53
C GLY A 119 1.63 -14.49 -8.30
N GLY A 120 2.41 -15.55 -8.50
CA GLY A 120 2.90 -16.40 -7.42
C GLY A 120 3.68 -17.61 -7.89
N VAL A 121 3.59 -18.69 -7.09
CA VAL A 121 4.26 -20.00 -7.31
C VAL A 121 3.24 -21.12 -7.53
N PHE A 122 2.12 -20.80 -8.19
CA PHE A 122 1.07 -21.74 -8.54
C PHE A 122 1.28 -22.33 -9.94
N THR A 123 0.66 -23.48 -10.21
CA THR A 123 0.57 -24.09 -11.55
C THR A 123 -0.86 -24.16 -12.07
N GLU A 124 -1.84 -23.85 -11.22
CA GLU A 124 -3.26 -23.77 -11.56
C GLU A 124 -3.89 -22.53 -10.95
N LEU A 125 -4.73 -21.86 -11.74
CA LEU A 125 -5.55 -20.72 -11.34
C LEU A 125 -6.99 -20.91 -11.84
N GLY A 126 -7.95 -20.84 -10.92
CA GLY A 126 -9.37 -21.01 -11.18
C GLY A 126 -9.74 -22.33 -11.84
N GLY A 127 -9.02 -23.43 -11.53
CA GLY A 127 -9.23 -24.73 -12.17
C GLY A 127 -8.59 -24.90 -13.55
N THR A 128 -7.83 -23.91 -14.01
CA THR A 128 -7.13 -23.95 -15.32
C THR A 128 -5.62 -23.95 -15.10
N GLU A 129 -4.90 -24.75 -15.88
CA GLU A 129 -3.43 -24.75 -15.86
C GLU A 129 -2.91 -23.36 -16.27
N ARG A 130 -2.25 -22.70 -15.32
CA ARG A 130 -1.64 -21.37 -15.45
C ARG A 130 -0.47 -21.32 -14.50
N ALA A 131 0.75 -21.37 -15.02
CA ALA A 131 1.94 -21.37 -14.17
C ALA A 131 2.39 -19.95 -13.85
N TYR A 132 2.55 -19.65 -12.56
CA TYR A 132 3.15 -18.45 -11.97
C TYR A 132 2.39 -17.13 -12.18
N LEU A 133 1.70 -16.96 -13.31
CA LEU A 133 1.02 -15.73 -13.70
C LEU A 133 -0.30 -16.07 -14.42
N GLY A 134 -1.35 -15.35 -14.06
CA GLY A 134 -2.61 -15.41 -14.78
C GLY A 134 -3.44 -14.15 -14.56
N ARG A 135 -4.52 -14.02 -15.33
CA ARG A 135 -5.54 -13.00 -15.14
C ARG A 135 -6.89 -13.63 -14.85
N LEU A 136 -7.65 -13.00 -13.97
CA LEU A 136 -9.06 -13.31 -13.72
C LEU A 136 -9.95 -12.19 -14.23
N GLU A 137 -11.11 -12.58 -14.74
CA GLU A 137 -12.22 -11.66 -15.01
C GLU A 137 -12.78 -11.08 -13.71
N THR A 138 -13.62 -10.04 -13.82
CA THR A 138 -14.32 -9.42 -12.67
C THR A 138 -15.23 -10.39 -11.91
N SER A 139 -15.60 -11.51 -12.53
CA SER A 139 -16.35 -12.63 -11.94
C SER A 139 -15.47 -13.66 -11.21
N GLY A 140 -14.14 -13.57 -11.33
CA GLY A 140 -13.18 -14.46 -10.68
C GLY A 140 -12.82 -15.71 -11.48
N VAL A 141 -13.41 -15.90 -12.65
CA VAL A 141 -13.01 -16.97 -13.57
C VAL A 141 -11.75 -16.58 -14.34
N PRO A 142 -10.91 -17.55 -14.76
CA PRO A 142 -9.72 -17.25 -15.56
C PRO A 142 -10.05 -16.59 -16.90
N ASP A 143 -9.37 -15.48 -17.21
CA ASP A 143 -9.50 -14.78 -18.49
C ASP A 143 -8.69 -15.51 -19.57
N ALA A 144 -9.37 -16.19 -20.48
CA ALA A 144 -8.75 -16.97 -21.56
C ALA A 144 -8.04 -16.12 -22.63
N SER A 145 -8.31 -14.80 -22.69
CA SER A 145 -7.64 -13.88 -23.62
C SER A 145 -6.26 -13.43 -23.13
N PHE A 146 -5.92 -13.68 -21.87
CA PHE A 146 -4.60 -13.40 -21.31
C PHE A 146 -3.72 -14.66 -21.38
N THR A 147 -2.84 -14.72 -22.36
CA THR A 147 -2.02 -15.88 -22.69
C THR A 147 -0.52 -15.54 -22.65
N PRO A 148 0.03 -15.21 -21.47
CA PRO A 148 1.47 -15.07 -21.33
C PRO A 148 2.15 -16.41 -21.62
N TYR A 149 3.33 -16.37 -22.22
CA TYR A 149 4.16 -17.57 -22.27
C TYR A 149 4.58 -17.91 -20.85
N THR A 150 4.24 -19.10 -20.36
CA THR A 150 4.71 -19.61 -19.08
C THR A 150 5.42 -20.93 -19.32
N ALA A 151 6.71 -21.00 -19.01
CA ALA A 151 7.47 -22.24 -19.11
C ALA A 151 6.82 -23.36 -18.26
N PRO A 152 6.99 -24.64 -18.63
CA PRO A 152 6.49 -25.76 -17.84
C PRO A 152 6.98 -25.69 -16.39
N PRO A 153 6.19 -26.19 -15.41
CA PRO A 153 6.61 -26.23 -14.02
C PRO A 153 7.94 -26.99 -13.85
N ASN A 154 8.77 -26.57 -12.89
CA ASN A 154 10.04 -27.21 -12.49
C ASN A 154 11.29 -26.89 -13.33
N THR A 155 11.29 -25.85 -14.16
CA THR A 155 12.51 -25.38 -14.85
C THR A 155 13.39 -24.43 -14.02
N GLY A 156 13.22 -24.35 -12.70
CA GLY A 156 14.04 -23.50 -11.82
C GLY A 156 13.49 -22.10 -11.51
N GLY A 157 12.31 -21.75 -12.04
CA GLY A 157 11.66 -20.48 -11.77
C GLY A 157 11.14 -20.36 -10.32
N GLU A 158 11.42 -19.23 -9.67
CA GLU A 158 10.97 -18.90 -8.31
C GLU A 158 9.58 -18.22 -8.31
N GLY A 159 8.98 -18.02 -9.49
CA GLY A 159 7.66 -17.43 -9.67
C GLY A 159 7.67 -15.91 -9.70
N VAL A 160 6.47 -15.33 -9.63
CA VAL A 160 6.28 -13.88 -9.62
C VAL A 160 6.44 -13.34 -8.20
N ASN A 161 7.26 -12.30 -8.01
CA ASN A 161 7.42 -11.59 -6.75
C ASN A 161 6.53 -10.36 -6.67
N LYS A 162 6.46 -9.58 -7.76
CA LYS A 162 5.69 -8.33 -7.81
C LYS A 162 5.10 -8.08 -9.19
N LEU A 163 3.83 -7.70 -9.21
CA LEU A 163 3.13 -7.18 -10.37
C LEU A 163 2.92 -5.68 -10.24
N LEU A 164 3.05 -4.97 -11.35
CA LEU A 164 2.75 -3.55 -11.42
C LEU A 164 2.11 -3.23 -12.77
N VAL A 165 0.94 -2.60 -12.75
CA VAL A 165 0.27 -2.07 -13.95
C VAL A 165 0.76 -0.65 -14.19
N GLN A 166 1.25 -0.38 -15.40
CA GLN A 166 1.68 0.93 -15.84
C GLN A 166 0.48 1.78 -16.31
N PRO A 167 0.59 3.12 -16.34
CA PRO A 167 -0.51 4.01 -16.76
C PRO A 167 -1.01 3.76 -18.19
N ASP A 168 -0.16 3.24 -19.06
CA ASP A 168 -0.49 2.84 -20.44
C ASP A 168 -1.18 1.47 -20.53
N GLY A 169 -1.43 0.83 -19.39
CA GLY A 169 -2.04 -0.49 -19.26
C GLY A 169 -1.06 -1.65 -19.41
N GLN A 170 0.23 -1.42 -19.72
CA GLN A 170 1.24 -2.49 -19.75
C GLN A 170 1.49 -3.06 -18.34
N VAL A 171 2.02 -4.27 -18.27
CA VAL A 171 2.23 -4.98 -17.01
C VAL A 171 3.71 -5.28 -16.82
N LEU A 172 4.31 -4.73 -15.77
CA LEU A 172 5.63 -5.14 -15.32
C LEU A 172 5.49 -6.35 -14.38
N VAL A 173 6.27 -7.37 -14.68
CA VAL A 173 6.35 -8.62 -13.93
C VAL A 173 7.76 -8.78 -13.39
N CYS A 174 7.89 -8.72 -12.07
CA CYS A 174 9.14 -8.93 -11.35
C CYS A 174 9.11 -10.30 -10.68
N GLY A 175 10.20 -11.07 -10.78
CA GLY A 175 10.30 -12.45 -10.29
C GLY A 175 11.11 -13.29 -11.26
N ARG A 176 11.58 -14.47 -10.85
CA ARG A 176 12.47 -15.33 -11.65
C ARG A 176 11.65 -16.33 -12.45
N LEU A 177 11.33 -16.00 -13.71
CA LEU A 177 10.58 -16.84 -14.63
C LEU A 177 10.92 -16.54 -16.09
N ASN A 178 10.60 -17.47 -17.00
CA ASN A 178 10.79 -17.25 -18.44
C ASN A 178 9.44 -16.94 -19.11
N LEU A 179 9.21 -15.65 -19.37
CA LEU A 179 8.00 -15.13 -20.05
C LEU A 179 8.22 -14.84 -21.55
N ARG A 180 9.43 -15.06 -22.10
CA ARG A 180 9.74 -14.77 -23.51
C ARG A 180 9.64 -15.98 -24.44
N GLY A 181 9.64 -17.20 -23.89
CA GLY A 181 9.62 -18.41 -24.70
C GLY A 181 10.77 -19.37 -24.38
N ALA A 182 10.66 -20.60 -24.85
CA ALA A 182 11.75 -21.56 -24.80
C ALA A 182 13.02 -21.00 -25.47
N GLY A 183 14.18 -21.21 -24.86
CA GLY A 183 15.47 -20.72 -25.38
C GLY A 183 15.88 -19.31 -24.93
N PHE A 184 15.00 -18.57 -24.25
CA PHE A 184 15.39 -17.33 -23.56
C PHE A 184 15.87 -17.61 -22.14
N PRO A 185 16.85 -16.85 -21.61
CA PRO A 185 17.26 -16.96 -20.21
C PRO A 185 16.09 -16.60 -19.27
N GLU A 186 16.15 -17.12 -18.04
CA GLU A 186 15.26 -16.68 -16.96
C GLU A 186 15.35 -15.16 -16.81
N GLN A 187 14.20 -14.52 -16.71
CA GLN A 187 14.09 -13.08 -16.54
C GLN A 187 13.66 -12.78 -15.13
N TYR A 188 14.17 -11.67 -14.61
CA TYR A 188 13.82 -11.17 -13.29
C TYR A 188 12.86 -9.98 -13.35
N LEU A 189 12.82 -9.30 -14.50
CA LEU A 189 11.91 -8.19 -14.79
C LEU A 189 11.57 -8.18 -16.28
N THR A 190 10.28 -8.26 -16.58
CA THR A 190 9.75 -8.29 -17.95
C THR A 190 8.51 -7.43 -18.03
N ARG A 191 8.24 -6.87 -19.21
CA ARG A 191 6.97 -6.21 -19.50
C ARG A 191 6.12 -7.08 -20.43
N LEU A 192 4.84 -7.13 -20.12
CA LEU A 192 3.81 -7.78 -20.92
C LEU A 192 2.79 -6.75 -21.39
N ASN A 193 2.23 -7.00 -22.56
CA ASN A 193 1.05 -6.33 -23.04
C ASN A 193 -0.12 -6.62 -22.09
N GLY A 194 -0.66 -5.57 -21.49
CA GLY A 194 -1.75 -5.75 -20.52
C GLY A 194 -3.08 -6.14 -21.12
N LYS A 195 -3.24 -6.20 -22.45
CA LYS A 195 -4.46 -6.69 -23.09
C LYS A 195 -4.45 -8.21 -23.23
N ASP A 196 -3.35 -8.80 -23.68
CA ASP A 196 -3.28 -10.22 -24.06
C ASP A 196 -2.18 -11.01 -23.33
N GLY A 197 -1.33 -10.36 -22.54
CA GLY A 197 -0.27 -11.00 -21.76
C GLY A 197 0.97 -11.38 -22.57
N HIS A 198 1.02 -11.04 -23.86
CA HIS A 198 2.21 -11.33 -24.66
C HIS A 198 3.40 -10.48 -24.22
N TYR A 199 4.60 -11.04 -24.35
CA TYR A 199 5.84 -10.33 -24.09
C TYR A 199 5.93 -9.04 -24.93
N ASP A 200 6.28 -7.93 -24.29
CA ASP A 200 6.56 -6.68 -24.97
C ASP A 200 8.06 -6.53 -25.27
N PRO A 201 8.49 -6.70 -26.54
CA PRO A 201 9.89 -6.58 -26.93
C PRO A 201 10.39 -5.15 -26.86
N SER A 202 9.55 -4.12 -26.74
CA SER A 202 10.03 -2.74 -26.59
C SER A 202 10.63 -2.46 -25.21
N PHE A 203 10.41 -3.35 -24.24
CA PHE A 203 11.01 -3.26 -22.90
C PHE A 203 12.38 -3.93 -22.84
N GLN A 204 13.43 -3.12 -22.84
CA GLN A 204 14.84 -3.48 -23.00
C GLN A 204 15.59 -3.52 -21.67
N PHE A 205 15.04 -4.26 -20.70
CA PHE A 205 15.73 -4.48 -19.43
C PHE A 205 16.87 -5.50 -19.57
N THR A 206 18.02 -5.16 -19.01
CA THR A 206 19.19 -6.02 -18.90
C THR A 206 19.63 -6.07 -17.45
N LEU A 207 19.93 -7.26 -16.95
CA LEU A 207 20.49 -7.44 -15.62
C LEU A 207 21.83 -6.71 -15.52
N PRO A 208 22.04 -5.89 -14.47
CA PRO A 208 23.35 -5.26 -14.26
C PRO A 208 24.46 -6.28 -14.00
N THR A 209 24.15 -7.37 -13.29
CA THR A 209 25.04 -8.52 -13.07
C THR A 209 24.23 -9.81 -13.07
N PRO A 210 24.82 -10.97 -13.41
CA PRO A 210 24.14 -12.26 -13.39
C PRO A 210 23.51 -12.62 -12.03
N ASP A 211 24.15 -12.21 -10.93
CA ASP A 211 23.69 -12.51 -9.56
C ASP A 211 22.66 -11.50 -9.00
N THR A 212 22.22 -10.52 -9.80
CA THR A 212 21.21 -9.53 -9.35
C THR A 212 19.81 -10.13 -9.46
N SER A 213 19.04 -10.08 -8.37
CA SER A 213 17.64 -10.57 -8.34
C SER A 213 16.68 -9.46 -7.92
N PRO A 214 16.03 -8.78 -8.90
CA PRO A 214 14.87 -7.94 -8.67
C PRO A 214 13.79 -8.64 -7.83
N LYS A 215 13.40 -8.01 -6.72
CA LYS A 215 12.31 -8.46 -5.84
C LYS A 215 11.12 -7.51 -5.84
N THR A 216 11.34 -6.22 -6.06
CA THR A 216 10.32 -5.19 -5.94
C THR A 216 10.49 -4.12 -7.00
N ILE A 217 9.38 -3.51 -7.38
CA ILE A 217 9.31 -2.46 -8.40
C ILE A 217 8.33 -1.37 -7.99
N ALA A 218 8.60 -0.14 -8.41
CA ALA A 218 7.71 1.00 -8.23
C ALA A 218 7.80 1.96 -9.42
N LEU A 219 6.77 2.76 -9.64
CA LEU A 219 6.79 3.83 -10.64
C LEU A 219 7.04 5.18 -9.98
N GLN A 220 7.83 6.01 -10.64
CA GLN A 220 7.86 7.44 -10.38
C GLN A 220 6.73 8.14 -11.15
N PRO A 221 6.31 9.35 -10.72
CA PRO A 221 5.25 10.11 -11.39
C PRO A 221 5.51 10.42 -12.87
N ASP A 222 6.78 10.44 -13.28
CA ASP A 222 7.23 10.68 -14.65
C ASP A 222 7.23 9.40 -15.53
N GLY A 223 6.77 8.27 -14.99
CA GLY A 223 6.71 6.98 -15.68
C GLY A 223 8.00 6.18 -15.67
N ARG A 224 9.09 6.69 -15.05
CA ARG A 224 10.31 5.90 -14.85
C ARG A 224 10.06 4.77 -13.84
N VAL A 225 10.78 3.66 -14.01
CA VAL A 225 10.62 2.45 -13.20
C VAL A 225 11.78 2.35 -12.22
N LEU A 226 11.48 2.22 -10.94
CA LEU A 226 12.45 1.89 -9.91
C LEU A 226 12.44 0.38 -9.69
N VAL A 227 13.63 -0.20 -9.58
CA VAL A 227 13.81 -1.65 -9.35
C VAL A 227 14.68 -1.84 -8.12
N GLY A 228 14.19 -2.67 -7.22
CA GLY A 228 14.86 -3.06 -5.99
C GLY A 228 14.97 -4.57 -5.86
N GLY A 229 15.98 -5.05 -5.15
CA GLY A 229 16.12 -6.47 -4.87
C GLY A 229 17.41 -6.83 -4.16
N TYR A 230 17.92 -8.02 -4.51
CA TYR A 230 19.19 -8.56 -4.03
C TYR A 230 20.29 -8.33 -5.07
N GLY A 231 21.53 -8.10 -4.61
CA GLY A 231 22.71 -8.22 -5.45
C GLY A 231 23.90 -8.83 -4.69
N PRO A 232 25.00 -9.13 -5.40
CA PRO A 232 26.09 -9.95 -4.87
C PRO A 232 26.80 -9.31 -3.66
N SER A 233 27.01 -10.14 -2.64
CA SER A 233 27.54 -9.81 -1.31
C SER A 233 28.89 -9.09 -1.27
N TYR A 234 29.68 -9.14 -2.36
CA TYR A 234 31.10 -8.77 -2.37
C TYR A 234 31.48 -7.72 -3.46
N ARG A 235 30.52 -7.21 -4.24
CA ARG A 235 30.78 -6.26 -5.35
C ARG A 235 30.11 -4.90 -5.23
N GLN A 236 29.70 -4.52 -4.02
CA GLN A 236 28.86 -3.35 -3.79
C GLN A 236 27.57 -3.38 -4.63
N ALA A 237 26.66 -4.27 -4.26
CA ALA A 237 25.42 -4.54 -4.98
C ALA A 237 24.58 -3.27 -5.22
N ILE A 238 23.96 -3.22 -6.40
CA ILE A 238 22.93 -2.23 -6.72
C ILE A 238 21.70 -2.57 -5.89
N LEU A 239 21.38 -1.68 -4.96
CA LEU A 239 20.17 -1.80 -4.14
C LEU A 239 18.93 -1.33 -4.87
N LEU A 240 19.11 -0.25 -5.62
CA LEU A 240 18.08 0.54 -6.25
C LEU A 240 18.63 1.06 -7.58
N MET A 241 17.97 0.70 -8.67
CA MET A 241 18.22 1.29 -9.99
C MET A 241 16.96 1.95 -10.51
N ARG A 242 17.16 2.82 -11.49
CA ARG A 242 16.08 3.41 -12.27
C ARG A 242 16.20 3.02 -13.73
N LEU A 243 15.06 2.78 -14.36
CA LEU A 243 14.91 2.53 -15.77
C LEU A 243 14.04 3.62 -16.39
N HIS A 244 14.31 3.94 -17.64
CA HIS A 244 13.37 4.64 -18.50
C HIS A 244 12.11 3.80 -18.73
N PRO A 245 10.99 4.40 -19.19
CA PRO A 245 9.75 3.66 -19.45
C PRO A 245 9.92 2.49 -20.44
N ASN A 246 10.92 2.53 -21.33
CA ASN A 246 11.26 1.45 -22.26
C ASN A 246 12.17 0.37 -21.64
N GLY A 247 12.45 0.41 -20.34
CA GLY A 247 13.27 -0.58 -19.64
C GLY A 247 14.78 -0.40 -19.72
N THR A 248 15.29 0.54 -20.53
CA THR A 248 16.74 0.84 -20.55
C THR A 248 17.16 1.53 -19.26
N ALA A 249 18.36 1.24 -18.75
CA ALA A 249 18.88 1.88 -17.54
C ALA A 249 18.96 3.40 -17.67
N ASP A 250 18.50 4.11 -16.64
CA ASP A 250 18.63 5.56 -16.52
C ASP A 250 19.93 5.90 -15.79
N ASN A 251 20.98 6.20 -16.56
CA ASN A 251 22.32 6.50 -16.05
C ASN A 251 22.42 7.89 -15.40
N THR A 252 21.37 8.72 -15.45
CA THR A 252 21.34 10.00 -14.73
C THR A 252 20.88 9.84 -13.28
N PHE A 253 20.41 8.65 -12.90
CA PHE A 253 20.03 8.35 -11.52
C PHE A 253 21.26 8.05 -10.68
N ALA A 254 21.38 8.69 -9.51
CA ALA A 254 22.48 8.40 -8.60
C ALA A 254 22.36 6.97 -8.07
N LEU A 255 23.26 6.08 -8.54
CA LEU A 255 23.24 4.67 -8.16
C LEU A 255 23.54 4.52 -6.66
N VAL A 256 22.65 3.84 -5.96
CA VAL A 256 22.84 3.50 -4.55
C VAL A 256 23.56 2.15 -4.48
N LYS A 257 24.81 2.20 -4.01
CA LYS A 257 25.64 1.02 -3.74
C LYS A 257 25.71 0.77 -2.24
N SER A 258 25.66 -0.49 -1.82
CA SER A 258 25.96 -0.90 -0.42
C SER A 258 27.30 -1.59 -0.33
N SER A 259 27.83 -1.82 0.87
CA SER A 259 29.11 -2.50 1.08
C SER A 259 29.00 -3.99 1.44
N PHE A 260 27.80 -4.53 1.71
CA PHE A 260 27.56 -5.94 2.08
C PHE A 260 26.15 -6.43 1.69
N THR A 261 25.91 -7.75 1.81
CA THR A 261 24.60 -8.42 1.57
C THR A 261 23.45 -7.54 2.03
N SER A 262 22.65 -7.10 1.09
CA SER A 262 21.52 -6.24 1.39
C SER A 262 20.39 -6.53 0.42
N GLU A 263 19.19 -6.52 0.99
CA GLU A 263 17.96 -6.84 0.27
C GLU A 263 17.07 -5.62 0.34
N LEU A 264 16.72 -5.06 -0.80
CA LEU A 264 15.66 -4.06 -0.89
C LEU A 264 14.33 -4.78 -1.13
N ASN A 265 13.51 -4.87 -0.09
CA ASN A 265 12.24 -5.60 -0.11
C ASN A 265 11.07 -4.69 -0.51
N ALA A 266 11.12 -3.41 -0.09
CA ALA A 266 10.03 -2.48 -0.23
C ALA A 266 10.49 -1.18 -0.90
N LEU A 267 9.69 -0.74 -1.88
CA LEU A 267 9.76 0.57 -2.49
C LEU A 267 8.41 1.27 -2.35
N ALA A 268 8.44 2.54 -2.00
CA ALA A 268 7.31 3.44 -2.12
C ALA A 268 7.76 4.78 -2.67
N VAL A 269 6.88 5.43 -3.44
CA VAL A 269 7.15 6.74 -4.04
C VAL A 269 6.00 7.66 -3.70
N ASP A 270 6.31 8.89 -3.29
CA ASP A 270 5.29 9.89 -3.00
C ASP A 270 4.96 10.79 -4.21
N GLY A 271 3.99 11.68 -4.06
CA GLY A 271 3.57 12.59 -5.12
C GLY A 271 4.63 13.61 -5.55
N ALA A 272 5.68 13.83 -4.74
CA ALA A 272 6.82 14.67 -5.09
C ALA A 272 7.93 13.87 -5.80
N GLY A 273 7.76 12.55 -5.98
CA GLY A 273 8.74 11.66 -6.57
C GLY A 273 9.85 11.23 -5.62
N ARG A 274 9.75 11.53 -4.31
CA ARG A 274 10.72 11.05 -3.32
C ARG A 274 10.55 9.55 -3.14
N ILE A 275 11.66 8.86 -2.94
CA ILE A 275 11.75 7.40 -2.99
C ILE A 275 12.06 6.89 -1.60
N TYR A 276 11.19 6.04 -1.06
CA TYR A 276 11.38 5.35 0.20
C TYR A 276 11.81 3.91 -0.09
N ALA A 277 12.96 3.54 0.45
CA ALA A 277 13.61 2.27 0.19
C ALA A 277 13.86 1.53 1.50
N GLY A 278 13.17 0.40 1.68
CA GLY A 278 13.18 -0.38 2.91
C GLY A 278 13.62 -1.83 2.68
N GLY A 279 14.43 -2.36 3.59
CA GLY A 279 14.86 -3.75 3.54
C GLY A 279 15.92 -4.09 4.58
N MET A 280 16.78 -5.07 4.26
CA MET A 280 17.93 -5.44 5.09
C MET A 280 19.17 -4.68 4.59
N PHE A 281 19.60 -3.61 5.26
CA PHE A 281 20.86 -2.92 4.94
C PHE A 281 21.83 -3.01 6.12
N ASN A 282 22.89 -3.79 5.97
CA ASN A 282 24.02 -3.74 6.89
C ASN A 282 25.09 -2.85 6.25
N SER A 283 25.31 -1.64 6.78
CA SER A 283 26.54 -0.89 6.51
C SER A 283 27.43 -0.89 7.76
N ASN A 284 28.72 -1.14 7.64
CA ASN A 284 29.64 -1.08 8.78
C ASN A 284 30.00 0.39 9.11
N GLY A 285 29.01 1.22 9.46
CA GLY A 285 29.16 2.62 9.85
C GLY A 285 28.02 3.10 10.76
N PRO A 286 28.22 4.19 11.53
CA PRO A 286 27.21 4.70 12.44
C PRO A 286 25.95 5.17 11.68
N GLY A 287 24.75 4.68 12.06
CA GLY A 287 23.47 5.08 11.47
C GLY A 287 22.77 4.06 10.56
N ASN A 288 22.87 2.76 10.83
CA ASN A 288 22.31 1.66 10.02
C ASN A 288 20.76 1.63 9.90
N THR A 289 20.18 2.44 9.04
CA THR A 289 18.73 2.43 8.85
C THR A 289 18.31 1.43 7.77
N PHE A 290 17.49 0.45 8.17
CA PHE A 290 16.71 -0.48 7.32
C PHE A 290 15.72 0.23 6.38
N LEU A 291 15.71 1.55 6.41
CA LEU A 291 14.86 2.46 5.65
C LEU A 291 15.64 3.72 5.32
N ARG A 292 15.64 4.12 4.04
CA ARG A 292 16.21 5.38 3.58
C ARG A 292 15.23 6.10 2.67
N ARG A 293 15.39 7.42 2.57
CA ARG A 293 14.70 8.23 1.57
C ARG A 293 15.71 8.83 0.59
N TYR A 294 15.37 8.79 -0.68
CA TYR A 294 16.11 9.43 -1.77
C TYR A 294 15.25 10.50 -2.43
N LEU A 295 15.90 11.52 -2.95
CA LEU A 295 15.28 12.52 -3.82
C LEU A 295 14.93 11.89 -5.19
N PRO A 296 14.11 12.55 -6.01
CA PRO A 296 13.68 11.99 -7.29
C PRO A 296 14.83 11.63 -8.23
N ASP A 297 16.00 12.24 -8.08
CA ASP A 297 17.22 11.97 -8.88
C ASP A 297 18.08 10.81 -8.33
N GLY A 298 17.71 10.23 -7.17
CA GLY A 298 18.42 9.15 -6.52
C GLY A 298 19.44 9.60 -5.47
N THR A 299 19.65 10.89 -5.28
CA THR A 299 20.53 11.39 -4.22
C THR A 299 19.89 11.15 -2.85
N LEU A 300 20.72 10.86 -1.83
CA LEU A 300 20.23 10.59 -0.48
C LEU A 300 19.61 11.85 0.13
N ASP A 301 18.38 11.75 0.63
CA ASP A 301 17.73 12.86 1.34
C ASP A 301 18.13 12.85 2.82
N THR A 302 19.10 13.70 3.17
CA THR A 302 19.62 13.83 4.54
C THR A 302 18.65 14.49 5.52
N SER A 303 17.54 15.06 5.04
CA SER A 303 16.49 15.61 5.90
C SER A 303 15.56 14.53 6.48
N PHE A 304 15.65 13.29 5.98
CA PHE A 304 14.90 12.16 6.47
C PHE A 304 15.73 11.35 7.46
N SER A 305 15.27 11.25 8.70
CA SER A 305 15.93 10.47 9.74
C SER A 305 14.98 9.45 10.33
N TYR A 306 15.26 8.16 10.12
CA TYR A 306 14.52 7.06 10.75
C TYR A 306 15.18 6.68 12.08
N PRO A 307 14.56 6.97 13.24
CA PRO A 307 15.14 6.64 14.53
C PRO A 307 14.99 5.14 14.81
N ILE A 308 16.10 4.43 14.96
CA ILE A 308 16.07 3.04 15.44
C ILE A 308 15.88 3.11 16.96
N GLY A 309 14.73 2.69 17.47
CA GLY A 309 14.37 2.77 18.89
C GLY A 309 15.16 1.80 19.80
N GLY A 310 16.49 1.81 19.76
CA GLY A 310 17.37 0.98 20.58
C GLY A 310 17.29 -0.54 20.30
N GLN A 311 16.43 -0.98 19.38
CA GLN A 311 16.28 -2.37 18.98
C GLN A 311 17.44 -2.76 18.04
N THR A 312 18.41 -3.48 18.58
CA THR A 312 19.62 -3.95 17.87
C THR A 312 19.44 -5.31 17.20
N SER A 313 18.22 -5.86 17.19
CA SER A 313 17.94 -7.18 16.61
C SER A 313 17.13 -7.05 15.33
N VAL A 314 17.81 -7.23 14.20
CA VAL A 314 17.30 -7.71 12.90
C VAL A 314 15.90 -7.19 12.52
N ILE A 315 15.81 -5.90 12.16
CA ILE A 315 14.58 -5.33 11.62
C ILE A 315 14.63 -5.44 10.10
N TYR A 316 13.70 -6.20 9.50
CA TYR A 316 13.51 -6.21 8.05
C TYR A 316 12.30 -5.35 7.72
N VAL A 317 12.49 -4.24 7.01
CA VAL A 317 11.35 -3.55 6.41
C VAL A 317 10.82 -4.42 5.27
N GLN A 318 9.58 -4.88 5.41
CA GLN A 318 8.90 -5.77 4.45
C GLN A 318 7.99 -4.99 3.52
N THR A 319 7.32 -3.96 4.03
CA THR A 319 6.39 -3.14 3.25
C THR A 319 6.46 -1.68 3.65
N LEU A 320 6.19 -0.82 2.67
CA LEU A 320 6.07 0.62 2.82
C LEU A 320 4.80 1.10 2.13
N ALA A 321 4.16 2.13 2.67
CA ALA A 321 3.10 2.84 1.98
C ALA A 321 3.09 4.32 2.39
N VAL A 322 2.97 5.21 1.41
CA VAL A 322 2.84 6.64 1.64
C VAL A 322 1.36 6.99 1.77
N GLN A 323 0.99 7.67 2.84
CA GLN A 323 -0.35 8.23 3.00
C GLN A 323 -0.46 9.58 2.26
N PRO A 324 -1.66 10.01 1.83
CA PRO A 324 -1.86 11.28 1.13
C PRO A 324 -1.33 12.52 1.86
N ASN A 325 -1.25 12.47 3.20
CA ASN A 325 -0.71 13.54 4.03
C ASN A 325 0.84 13.53 4.15
N GLY A 326 1.53 12.67 3.40
CA GLY A 326 2.99 12.55 3.39
C GLY A 326 3.58 11.75 4.56
N ARG A 327 2.75 11.17 5.44
CA ARG A 327 3.20 10.20 6.43
C ARG A 327 3.54 8.87 5.76
N LEU A 328 4.50 8.15 6.34
CA LEU A 328 4.96 6.88 5.82
C LEU A 328 4.59 5.76 6.79
N LEU A 329 3.90 4.75 6.29
CA LEU A 329 3.68 3.49 7.00
C LEU A 329 4.85 2.56 6.74
N VAL A 330 5.39 1.99 7.83
CA VAL A 330 6.53 1.08 7.80
C VAL A 330 6.11 -0.24 8.44
N GLY A 331 6.28 -1.33 7.70
CA GLY A 331 5.90 -2.66 8.12
C GLY A 331 7.15 -3.50 8.29
N HIS A 332 7.40 -3.90 9.53
CA HIS A 332 8.39 -4.91 9.89
C HIS A 332 7.74 -5.91 10.84
N MET A 333 8.32 -6.19 12.01
CA MET A 333 7.67 -6.97 13.06
C MET A 333 6.61 -6.16 13.83
N VAL A 334 6.55 -4.85 13.61
CA VAL A 334 5.56 -3.94 14.18
C VAL A 334 5.04 -3.01 13.09
N ALA A 335 3.79 -2.58 13.22
CA ALA A 335 3.23 -1.55 12.35
C ALA A 335 3.57 -0.15 12.90
N GLU A 336 4.47 0.54 12.21
CA GLU A 336 4.92 1.89 12.55
C GLU A 336 4.42 2.91 11.54
N ARG A 337 4.32 4.16 12.00
CA ARG A 337 4.11 5.32 11.14
C ARG A 337 5.16 6.37 11.44
N LEU A 338 5.69 6.97 10.38
CA LEU A 338 6.64 8.07 10.45
C LEU A 338 6.00 9.36 9.93
N MET A 339 6.42 10.46 10.53
CA MET A 339 6.19 11.80 10.01
C MET A 339 6.97 12.01 8.72
N ALA A 340 6.66 13.08 7.98
CA ALA A 340 7.31 13.39 6.71
C ALA A 340 8.83 13.61 6.83
N ASN A 341 9.37 13.94 8.01
CA ASN A 341 10.80 14.06 8.27
C ASN A 341 11.47 12.73 8.72
N GLY A 342 10.70 11.64 8.82
CA GLY A 342 11.18 10.33 9.26
C GLY A 342 11.09 10.07 10.77
N SER A 343 10.77 11.07 11.59
CA SER A 343 10.56 10.84 13.03
C SER A 343 9.33 9.98 13.28
N LEU A 344 9.34 9.15 14.32
CA LEU A 344 8.18 8.34 14.72
C LEU A 344 6.95 9.21 14.98
N ASP A 345 5.82 8.83 14.40
CA ASP A 345 4.52 9.41 14.73
C ASP A 345 3.93 8.69 15.95
N THR A 346 4.15 9.27 17.13
CA THR A 346 3.70 8.70 18.41
C THR A 346 2.18 8.68 18.57
N SER A 347 1.42 9.32 17.68
CA SER A 347 -0.04 9.22 17.66
C SER A 347 -0.54 7.90 17.04
N PHE A 348 0.33 7.15 16.36
CA PHE A 348 -0.01 5.88 15.72
C PHE A 348 0.25 4.70 16.67
N LEU A 349 -0.72 4.44 17.56
CA LEU A 349 -0.65 3.34 18.52
C LEU A 349 -1.36 2.10 17.96
N SER A 350 -0.72 1.40 17.02
CA SER A 350 -1.37 0.29 16.32
C SER A 350 -1.58 -0.95 17.19
N GLY A 351 -0.64 -1.24 18.08
CA GLY A 351 -0.60 -2.50 18.82
C GLY A 351 -0.53 -3.73 17.91
N ILE A 352 -0.09 -3.57 16.66
CA ILE A 352 0.05 -4.68 15.70
C ILE A 352 1.48 -5.20 15.78
N ASN A 353 1.62 -6.49 16.09
CA ASN A 353 2.91 -7.15 16.26
C ASN A 353 2.92 -8.53 15.55
N GLY A 354 3.87 -8.72 14.66
CA GLY A 354 4.05 -9.92 13.85
C GLY A 354 4.48 -9.58 12.43
N ALA A 355 4.41 -10.55 11.53
CA ALA A 355 4.85 -10.37 10.15
C ALA A 355 3.84 -9.55 9.35
N ILE A 356 4.18 -8.30 9.04
CA ILE A 356 3.38 -7.43 8.17
C ILE A 356 3.94 -7.51 6.75
N GLN A 357 3.08 -7.85 5.78
CA GLN A 357 3.46 -8.05 4.39
C GLN A 357 2.97 -6.94 3.45
N ARG A 358 1.82 -6.32 3.78
CA ARG A 358 1.23 -5.30 2.92
C ARG A 358 0.47 -4.25 3.71
N TYR A 359 0.65 -3.01 3.30
CA TYR A 359 -0.31 -1.93 3.57
C TYR A 359 -1.08 -1.58 2.30
N LEU A 360 -2.37 -1.31 2.47
CA LEU A 360 -3.19 -0.67 1.45
C LEU A 360 -3.88 0.54 2.09
N VAL A 361 -3.47 1.74 1.68
CA VAL A 361 -4.11 3.00 2.09
C VAL A 361 -5.40 3.16 1.30
N GLN A 362 -6.50 3.34 2.00
CA GLN A 362 -7.83 3.45 1.41
C GLN A 362 -8.19 4.92 1.11
N PRO A 363 -9.15 5.18 0.19
CA PRO A 363 -9.57 6.55 -0.13
C PRO A 363 -10.14 7.34 1.04
N ASP A 364 -10.73 6.66 2.02
CA ASP A 364 -11.22 7.26 3.27
C ASP A 364 -10.12 7.44 4.34
N GLY A 365 -8.87 7.15 3.96
CA GLY A 365 -7.67 7.23 4.79
C GLY A 365 -7.53 6.13 5.84
N ALA A 366 -8.45 5.16 5.90
CA ALA A 366 -8.21 3.94 6.64
C ALA A 366 -7.06 3.14 6.02
N ILE A 367 -6.45 2.28 6.82
CA ILE A 367 -5.29 1.49 6.42
C ILE A 367 -5.69 0.02 6.53
N MET A 368 -5.58 -0.72 5.44
CA MET A 368 -5.61 -2.17 5.52
C MET A 368 -4.20 -2.68 5.81
N VAL A 369 -4.07 -3.56 6.79
CA VAL A 369 -2.80 -4.20 7.17
C VAL A 369 -2.94 -5.70 6.94
N ALA A 370 -2.10 -6.28 6.09
CA ALA A 370 -2.10 -7.70 5.75
C ALA A 370 -0.79 -8.39 6.15
N GLY A 371 -0.89 -9.66 6.55
CA GLY A 371 0.26 -10.45 7.00
C GLY A 371 -0.14 -11.64 7.88
N SER A 372 0.60 -11.85 8.96
CA SER A 372 0.31 -12.77 10.06
C SER A 372 0.82 -12.15 11.37
N PHE A 373 -0.10 -11.59 12.15
CA PHE A 373 0.23 -10.78 13.31
C PHE A 373 -0.85 -10.86 14.38
N ARG A 374 -0.56 -10.31 15.55
CA ARG A 374 -1.52 -10.04 16.61
C ARG A 374 -1.91 -8.57 16.52
N ALA A 375 -3.18 -8.24 16.72
CA ALA A 375 -3.68 -6.88 16.62
C ALA A 375 -4.36 -6.46 17.94
N GLY A 376 -3.77 -5.48 18.61
CA GLY A 376 -4.30 -4.88 19.83
C GLY A 376 -3.53 -5.29 21.11
N PRO A 377 -3.68 -4.51 22.20
CA PRO A 377 -2.98 -4.79 23.45
C PRO A 377 -3.36 -6.16 24.04
N GLY A 378 -2.37 -7.02 24.29
CA GLY A 378 -2.60 -8.33 24.92
C GLY A 378 -3.24 -9.38 24.02
N ALA A 379 -3.40 -9.13 22.71
CA ALA A 379 -3.94 -10.10 21.78
C ALA A 379 -3.11 -11.39 21.74
N THR A 380 -3.76 -12.54 21.94
CA THR A 380 -3.15 -13.87 21.92
C THR A 380 -3.29 -14.55 20.57
N ASP A 381 -4.38 -14.27 19.85
CA ASP A 381 -4.71 -14.89 18.58
C ASP A 381 -4.02 -14.18 17.42
N ALA A 382 -3.48 -14.97 16.50
CA ALA A 382 -3.02 -14.46 15.21
C ALA A 382 -4.22 -14.14 14.30
N VAL A 383 -4.11 -13.01 13.61
CA VAL A 383 -4.98 -12.55 12.53
C VAL A 383 -4.10 -12.24 11.32
N SER A 384 -4.73 -12.10 10.15
CA SER A 384 -4.01 -11.97 8.87
C SER A 384 -4.40 -10.72 8.09
N LEU A 385 -5.56 -10.13 8.37
CA LEU A 385 -5.99 -8.84 7.82
C LEU A 385 -6.76 -8.05 8.86
N VAL A 386 -6.41 -6.78 9.04
CA VAL A 386 -7.21 -5.83 9.83
C VAL A 386 -7.34 -4.51 9.09
N ARG A 387 -8.49 -3.88 9.23
CA ARG A 387 -8.68 -2.48 8.84
C ARG A 387 -8.45 -1.60 10.06
N VAL A 388 -7.67 -0.56 9.87
CA VAL A 388 -7.23 0.38 10.90
C VAL A 388 -7.84 1.74 10.59
N LEU A 389 -8.45 2.36 11.59
CA LEU A 389 -8.96 3.71 11.48
C LEU A 389 -7.87 4.69 11.95
N ASP A 390 -7.36 5.49 11.02
CA ASP A 390 -6.46 6.57 11.36
C ASP A 390 -7.26 7.69 12.06
N THR A 391 -6.97 7.97 13.33
CA THR A 391 -7.65 9.01 14.12
C THR A 391 -7.45 10.43 13.57
N ASN A 392 -6.47 10.61 12.66
CA ASN A 392 -6.09 11.91 12.10
C ASN A 392 -6.56 12.13 10.65
N VAL A 393 -7.34 11.21 10.07
CA VAL A 393 -8.01 11.48 8.80
C VAL A 393 -9.39 12.03 9.12
N LEU A 394 -9.63 13.30 8.77
CA LEU A 394 -10.99 13.86 8.73
C LEU A 394 -11.86 12.87 7.97
N ARG A 395 -12.85 12.28 8.66
CA ARG A 395 -13.83 11.40 8.05
C ARG A 395 -14.40 12.11 6.82
N VAL A 396 -13.98 11.71 5.63
CA VAL A 396 -14.90 11.78 4.50
C VAL A 396 -15.85 10.62 4.78
N HIS A 397 -17.11 10.94 5.07
CA HIS A 397 -18.14 9.91 5.20
C HIS A 397 -17.99 8.91 4.05
N THR A 398 -18.18 7.63 4.35
CA THR A 398 -18.27 6.55 3.36
C THR A 398 -19.00 7.06 2.13
N SER A 399 -18.32 7.06 0.98
CA SER A 399 -18.94 7.33 -0.31
C SER A 399 -19.94 6.22 -0.58
N VAL A 400 -21.18 6.42 -0.14
CA VAL A 400 -22.29 5.58 -0.54
C VAL A 400 -22.61 5.96 -1.98
N ALA A 401 -22.38 5.03 -2.91
CA ALA A 401 -22.80 5.08 -4.32
C ALA A 401 -22.21 6.19 -5.23
N ASP A 402 -21.77 5.76 -6.42
CA ASP A 402 -21.24 6.58 -7.52
C ASP A 402 -22.28 7.57 -8.07
N ALA A 403 -22.46 8.71 -7.42
CA ALA A 403 -23.14 9.84 -8.05
C ALA A 403 -22.28 10.35 -9.23
N ARG A 404 -22.65 9.98 -10.46
CA ARG A 404 -21.96 10.35 -11.69
C ARG A 404 -21.95 11.87 -11.85
N THR A 405 -20.84 12.47 -11.42
CA THR A 405 -20.61 13.92 -11.50
C THR A 405 -19.52 14.19 -12.54
N THR A 406 -19.87 14.92 -13.60
CA THR A 406 -18.96 15.36 -14.64
C THR A 406 -18.89 16.89 -14.67
N ALA A 407 -17.71 17.41 -15.00
CA ALA A 407 -17.43 18.83 -15.05
C ALA A 407 -16.60 19.13 -16.31
N TRP A 408 -17.00 20.11 -17.11
CA TRP A 408 -16.28 20.46 -18.34
C TRP A 408 -16.50 21.94 -18.74
N PRO A 409 -15.60 22.53 -19.54
CA PRO A 409 -14.26 22.02 -19.80
C PRO A 409 -13.41 22.02 -18.52
N VAL A 410 -12.37 21.19 -18.47
CA VAL A 410 -11.32 21.28 -17.45
C VAL A 410 -10.00 21.04 -18.19
N PRO A 411 -9.12 22.05 -18.34
CA PRO A 411 -9.18 23.40 -17.77
C PRO A 411 -10.36 24.25 -18.27
N THR A 412 -10.85 25.20 -17.45
CA THR A 412 -11.91 26.15 -17.82
C THR A 412 -11.46 27.60 -17.63
N HIS A 413 -12.00 28.50 -18.44
CA HIS A 413 -11.64 29.93 -18.46
C HIS A 413 -12.82 30.77 -17.95
N ASP A 414 -13.99 30.67 -18.59
CA ASP A 414 -15.13 31.54 -18.28
C ASP A 414 -16.25 30.84 -17.50
N VAL A 415 -16.58 29.60 -17.89
CA VAL A 415 -17.73 28.86 -17.38
C VAL A 415 -17.39 27.38 -17.21
N LEU A 416 -17.71 26.83 -16.04
CA LEU A 416 -17.67 25.40 -15.76
C LEU A 416 -19.08 24.80 -15.83
N HIS A 417 -19.30 23.89 -16.77
CA HIS A 417 -20.55 23.13 -16.88
C HIS A 417 -20.48 21.88 -16.01
N LEU A 418 -21.56 21.60 -15.28
CA LEU A 418 -21.69 20.41 -14.43
C LEU A 418 -22.90 19.59 -14.86
N GLN A 419 -22.70 18.28 -14.97
CA GLN A 419 -23.78 17.29 -14.96
C GLN A 419 -23.69 16.49 -13.66
N LEU A 420 -24.73 16.61 -12.85
CA LEU A 420 -24.92 15.94 -11.57
C LEU A 420 -25.85 14.74 -11.73
N ASP A 421 -25.75 13.80 -10.79
CA ASP A 421 -26.66 12.66 -10.71
C ASP A 421 -28.00 13.07 -10.07
N ALA A 422 -29.03 13.24 -10.90
CA ALA A 422 -30.37 13.59 -10.44
C ALA A 422 -30.96 12.55 -9.46
N ALA A 423 -30.68 11.26 -9.67
CA ALA A 423 -31.25 10.18 -8.85
C ALA A 423 -30.71 10.20 -7.41
N SER A 424 -29.48 10.69 -7.25
CA SER A 424 -28.79 10.88 -5.98
C SER A 424 -29.23 12.13 -5.19
N GLY A 425 -30.03 13.01 -5.79
CA GLY A 425 -30.64 14.18 -5.15
C GLY A 425 -29.61 15.24 -4.73
N PRO A 426 -29.07 16.04 -5.66
CA PRO A 426 -28.03 17.02 -5.34
C PRO A 426 -28.59 18.15 -4.46
N GLN A 427 -27.91 18.45 -3.36
CA GLN A 427 -28.31 19.43 -2.34
C GLN A 427 -27.46 20.69 -2.39
N ARG A 428 -26.18 20.58 -2.74
CA ARG A 428 -25.25 21.72 -2.74
C ARG A 428 -24.07 21.48 -3.69
N VAL A 429 -23.65 22.52 -4.40
CA VAL A 429 -22.38 22.57 -5.15
C VAL A 429 -21.53 23.70 -4.59
N GLN A 430 -20.25 23.46 -4.33
CA GLN A 430 -19.29 24.46 -3.88
C GLN A 430 -18.02 24.39 -4.72
N LEU A 431 -17.47 25.54 -5.09
CA LEU A 431 -16.11 25.66 -5.62
C LEU A 431 -15.24 26.28 -4.53
N LEU A 432 -14.23 25.55 -4.10
CA LEU A 432 -13.32 25.92 -3.03
C LEU A 432 -11.93 26.26 -3.57
N ASP A 433 -11.24 27.20 -2.94
CA ASP A 433 -9.80 27.39 -3.15
C ASP A 433 -8.97 26.26 -2.48
N MET A 434 -7.66 26.28 -2.69
CA MET A 434 -6.73 25.29 -2.11
C MET A 434 -6.64 25.32 -0.58
N LEU A 435 -7.15 26.38 0.07
CA LEU A 435 -7.24 26.50 1.53
C LEU A 435 -8.60 26.00 2.06
N GLY A 436 -9.47 25.50 1.18
CA GLY A 436 -10.80 24.99 1.51
C GLY A 436 -11.86 26.08 1.70
N LYS A 437 -11.57 27.34 1.37
CA LYS A 437 -12.53 28.44 1.47
C LYS A 437 -13.46 28.40 0.26
N ALA A 438 -14.78 28.45 0.51
CA ALA A 438 -15.77 28.49 -0.55
C ALA A 438 -15.74 29.82 -1.30
N ILE A 439 -15.49 29.73 -2.60
CA ILE A 439 -15.45 30.86 -3.56
C ILE A 439 -16.79 31.01 -4.28
N ARG A 440 -17.48 29.88 -4.51
CA ARG A 440 -18.85 29.83 -5.02
C ARG A 440 -19.63 28.77 -4.26
N THR A 441 -20.93 28.99 -4.07
CA THR A 441 -21.85 28.01 -3.49
C THR A 441 -23.21 28.14 -4.16
N ILE A 442 -23.78 27.01 -4.56
CA ILE A 442 -25.12 26.88 -5.11
C ILE A 442 -25.87 25.88 -4.22
N GLU A 443 -26.92 26.36 -3.57
CA GLU A 443 -27.86 25.51 -2.83
C GLU A 443 -28.93 24.98 -3.78
N GLN A 444 -29.37 23.74 -3.56
CA GLN A 444 -30.42 23.07 -4.35
C GLN A 444 -30.19 23.14 -5.87
N PRO A 445 -29.03 22.68 -6.37
CA PRO A 445 -28.70 22.75 -7.79
C PRO A 445 -29.63 21.86 -8.64
N THR A 446 -29.86 22.27 -9.88
CA THR A 446 -30.41 21.40 -10.92
C THR A 446 -29.40 20.33 -11.33
N ALA A 447 -29.88 19.24 -11.95
CA ALA A 447 -29.03 18.15 -12.41
C ALA A 447 -28.03 18.55 -13.51
N ALA A 448 -28.34 19.60 -14.27
CA ALA A 448 -27.40 20.26 -15.17
C ALA A 448 -27.33 21.74 -14.80
N LEU A 449 -26.13 22.28 -14.65
CA LEU A 449 -25.92 23.69 -14.33
C LEU A 449 -24.62 24.22 -14.91
N SER A 450 -24.52 25.55 -15.00
CA SER A 450 -23.30 26.24 -15.39
C SER A 450 -22.85 27.15 -14.26
N LEU A 451 -21.56 27.09 -13.93
CA LEU A 451 -20.93 27.85 -12.88
C LEU A 451 -19.97 28.89 -13.51
N PRO A 452 -20.29 30.20 -13.45
CA PRO A 452 -19.37 31.23 -13.92
C PRO A 452 -18.11 31.27 -13.06
N VAL A 453 -16.96 31.14 -13.71
CA VAL A 453 -15.62 31.18 -13.10
C VAL A 453 -14.79 32.38 -13.57
N VAL A 454 -15.35 33.19 -14.48
CA VAL A 454 -14.75 34.46 -14.91
C VAL A 454 -14.36 35.35 -13.72
N GLY A 455 -13.15 35.90 -13.79
CA GLY A 455 -12.59 36.77 -12.75
C GLY A 455 -12.03 36.06 -11.51
N LEU A 456 -12.05 34.73 -11.47
CA LEU A 456 -11.27 33.97 -10.49
C LEU A 456 -9.81 33.87 -10.94
N ALA A 457 -8.89 33.78 -9.98
CA ALA A 457 -7.47 33.63 -10.29
C ALA A 457 -7.19 32.28 -10.97
N SER A 458 -6.31 32.25 -11.96
CA SER A 458 -5.83 31.01 -12.56
C SER A 458 -5.20 30.12 -11.48
N GLY A 459 -5.50 28.83 -11.49
CA GLY A 459 -5.06 27.93 -10.44
C GLY A 459 -5.89 26.66 -10.29
N THR A 460 -5.55 25.84 -9.29
CA THR A 460 -6.30 24.63 -8.96
C THR A 460 -7.36 24.94 -7.89
N TYR A 461 -8.56 24.41 -8.11
CA TYR A 461 -9.72 24.52 -7.22
C TYR A 461 -10.30 23.14 -6.92
N GLN A 462 -11.03 23.03 -5.81
CA GLN A 462 -11.79 21.83 -5.46
C GLN A 462 -13.29 22.08 -5.65
N LEU A 463 -13.92 21.33 -6.54
CA LEU A 463 -15.37 21.29 -6.68
C LEU A 463 -15.93 20.23 -5.75
N GLN A 464 -16.86 20.60 -4.88
CA GLN A 464 -17.51 19.75 -3.88
C GLN A 464 -19.02 19.73 -4.11
N ILE A 465 -19.62 18.54 -4.19
CA ILE A 465 -21.04 18.34 -4.42
C ILE A 465 -21.60 17.49 -3.28
N LYS A 466 -22.62 17.98 -2.59
CA LYS A 466 -23.37 17.23 -1.58
C LYS A 466 -24.63 16.65 -2.22
N TYR A 467 -24.80 15.35 -2.15
CA TYR A 467 -25.97 14.59 -2.55
C TYR A 467 -26.73 14.09 -1.32
N ALA A 468 -28.05 14.02 -1.42
CA ALA A 468 -28.92 13.53 -0.36
C ALA A 468 -28.73 12.03 -0.11
N LYS A 469 -28.53 11.25 -1.19
CA LYS A 469 -28.42 9.78 -1.13
C LYS A 469 -27.00 9.25 -1.29
N ALA A 470 -26.09 10.06 -1.85
CA ALA A 470 -24.75 9.63 -2.22
C ALA A 470 -23.60 10.33 -1.46
N GLY A 471 -23.93 11.04 -0.37
CA GLY A 471 -22.93 11.75 0.43
C GLY A 471 -22.26 12.87 -0.38
N GLN A 472 -20.93 13.00 -0.26
CA GLN A 472 -20.20 14.11 -0.85
C GLN A 472 -19.22 13.64 -1.94
N VAL A 473 -19.28 14.27 -3.11
CA VAL A 473 -18.35 14.06 -4.22
C VAL A 473 -17.40 15.25 -4.30
N SER A 474 -16.11 15.00 -4.53
CA SER A 474 -15.12 16.05 -4.81
C SER A 474 -14.42 15.81 -6.15
N ARG A 475 -14.12 16.89 -6.87
CA ARG A 475 -13.38 16.90 -8.14
C ARG A 475 -12.34 18.02 -8.14
N ARG A 476 -11.21 17.79 -8.79
CA ARG A 476 -10.21 18.84 -9.06
C ARG A 476 -10.61 19.61 -10.31
N ILE A 477 -10.60 20.94 -10.23
CA ILE A 477 -10.84 21.85 -11.35
C ILE A 477 -9.57 22.70 -11.55
N VAL A 478 -9.21 22.95 -12.80
CA VAL A 478 -8.12 23.86 -13.17
C VAL A 478 -8.74 25.05 -13.88
N LEU A 479 -8.46 26.25 -13.39
CA LEU A 479 -8.79 27.51 -14.04
C LEU A 479 -7.54 28.05 -14.75
N GLU A 480 -7.69 28.48 -16.00
CA GLU A 480 -6.64 29.10 -16.81
C GLU A 480 -6.90 30.58 -17.03
#